data_AF-A0AAU5YX40-F1
#
_entry.id   AF-A0AAU5YX40-F1
#
_cell.length_a   1.000
_cell.length_b   1.000
_cell.length_c   1.000
_cell.angle_alpha   90.00
_cell.angle_beta   90.00
_cell.angle_gamma   90.00
#
_symmetry.space_group_name_H-M   'P 1'
#
loop_
_entity.id
_entity.type
_entity.pdbx_description
1 polymer ?
#
loop_
_entity_poly.entity_id
_entity_poly.type
_entity_poly.pdbx_seq_one_letter_code
_entity_poly.pdbx_strand_id
1 'polypeptide(L)'
;MEEFDLSGTGLTGLPEAIGRLRELRVLNISGNEFTALPEQLGDLPRLETLRAAGLSCALPDAVARLSTLRELDLSNLQPGE
;
A
#
# COMPACT_ATOMS: atom_id res chain seq x y z
N MET A 1 -3.29 10.30 -14.78
CA MET A 1 -2.44 9.52 -13.88
C MET A 1 -2.79 9.98 -12.48
N GLU A 2 -3.43 9.14 -11.68
CA GLU A 2 -3.69 9.47 -10.27
C GLU A 2 -2.64 8.77 -9.41
N GLU A 3 -1.87 9.59 -8.72
CA GLU A 3 -0.84 9.20 -7.77
C GLU A 3 -1.25 9.74 -6.41
N PHE A 4 -1.15 8.89 -5.40
CA PHE A 4 -1.43 9.26 -4.02
C PHE A 4 -0.21 8.93 -3.16
N ASP A 5 0.48 9.99 -2.77
CA ASP A 5 1.67 9.93 -1.93
C ASP A 5 1.31 10.28 -0.48
N LEU A 6 1.48 9.29 0.39
CA LEU A 6 1.31 9.37 1.83
C LEU A 6 2.63 9.07 2.55
N SER A 7 3.77 9.11 1.85
CA SER A 7 5.05 8.73 2.44
C SER A 7 5.48 9.67 3.57
N GLY A 8 6.06 9.11 4.64
CA GLY A 8 6.61 9.90 5.74
C GLY A 8 5.57 10.68 6.56
N THR A 9 4.30 10.26 6.56
CA THR A 9 3.22 10.99 7.24
C THR A 9 2.92 10.49 8.67
N GLY A 10 3.64 9.46 9.13
CA GLY A 10 3.42 8.88 10.47
C GLY A 10 2.11 8.11 10.59
N LEU A 11 1.56 7.63 9.47
CA LEU A 11 0.35 6.83 9.47
C LEU A 11 0.62 5.42 10.03
N THR A 12 -0.33 4.91 10.81
CA THR A 12 -0.29 3.54 11.36
C THR A 12 -1.27 2.59 10.67
N GLY A 13 -2.18 3.12 9.86
CA GLY A 13 -3.25 2.38 9.19
C GLY A 13 -3.88 3.20 8.07
N LEU A 14 -4.45 2.53 7.07
CA LEU A 14 -5.24 3.16 6.02
C LEU A 14 -6.73 2.90 6.28
N PRO A 15 -7.62 3.86 5.96
CA PRO A 15 -9.06 3.62 6.02
C PRO A 15 -9.49 2.64 4.92
N GLU A 16 -10.55 1.86 5.19
CA GLU A 16 -11.18 0.96 4.21
C GLU A 16 -11.65 1.71 2.94
N ALA A 17 -11.85 3.04 3.04
CA ALA A 17 -12.18 3.90 1.93
C ALA A 17 -11.11 3.97 0.83
N ILE A 18 -9.87 3.49 1.08
CA ILE A 18 -8.82 3.43 0.05
C ILE A 18 -9.28 2.66 -1.20
N GLY A 19 -10.06 1.58 -1.05
CA GLY A 19 -10.61 0.80 -2.16
C GLY A 19 -11.64 1.55 -3.03
N ARG A 20 -12.04 2.78 -2.64
CA ARG A 20 -12.89 3.64 -3.47
C ARG A 20 -12.10 4.42 -4.51
N LEU A 21 -10.78 4.46 -4.41
CA LEU A 21 -9.89 5.14 -5.38
C LEU A 21 -9.71 4.30 -6.65
N ARG A 22 -10.79 4.19 -7.44
CA ARG A 22 -10.88 3.33 -8.63
C ARG A 22 -9.89 3.69 -9.74
N GLU A 23 -9.46 4.95 -9.77
CA GLU A 23 -8.59 5.53 -10.80
C GLU A 23 -7.12 5.61 -10.36
N LEU A 24 -6.82 5.25 -9.10
CA LEU A 24 -5.48 5.28 -8.53
C LEU A 24 -4.54 4.31 -9.25
N ARG A 25 -3.40 4.83 -9.70
CA ARG A 25 -2.35 4.05 -10.36
C ARG A 25 -1.10 3.87 -9.52
N VAL A 26 -0.76 4.87 -8.71
CA VAL A 26 0.44 4.84 -7.87
C VAL A 26 0.03 5.14 -6.44
N LEU A 27 0.35 4.24 -5.53
CA LEU A 27 0.18 4.42 -4.10
C LEU A 27 1.54 4.34 -3.43
N ASN A 28 1.97 5.44 -2.81
CA ASN A 28 3.18 5.49 -2.01
C ASN A 28 2.81 5.65 -0.53
N ILE A 29 3.11 4.62 0.26
CA ILE A 29 2.88 4.58 1.71
C ILE A 29 4.19 4.34 2.47
N SER A 30 5.33 4.52 1.81
CA SER A 30 6.66 4.30 2.38
C SER A 30 6.98 5.20 3.57
N GLY A 31 7.84 4.74 4.49
CA GLY A 31 8.30 5.56 5.61
C GLY A 31 7.20 5.93 6.61
N ASN A 32 6.20 5.07 6.74
CA ASN A 32 5.14 5.17 7.74
C ASN A 32 5.22 3.99 8.71
N GLU A 33 4.52 4.07 9.83
CA GLU A 33 4.53 3.06 10.90
C GLU A 33 3.32 2.10 10.79
N PHE A 34 3.01 1.64 9.57
CA PHE A 34 1.85 0.79 9.31
C PHE A 34 1.96 -0.56 10.04
N THR A 35 1.06 -0.75 11.02
CA THR A 35 0.92 -2.01 11.76
C THR A 35 -0.09 -2.95 11.12
N ALA A 36 -0.93 -2.45 10.21
CA ALA A 36 -1.83 -3.24 9.38
C ALA A 36 -2.20 -2.46 8.11
N LEU A 37 -2.48 -3.20 7.04
CA LEU A 37 -3.07 -2.67 5.81
C LEU A 37 -4.46 -3.28 5.61
N PRO A 38 -5.45 -2.48 5.17
CA PRO A 38 -6.82 -2.95 4.96
C PRO A 38 -6.91 -3.92 3.77
N GLU A 39 -7.83 -4.87 3.82
CA GLU A 39 -8.10 -5.78 2.69
C GLU A 39 -8.61 -5.04 1.44
N GLN A 40 -9.21 -3.86 1.61
CA GLN A 40 -9.67 -3.02 0.51
C GLN A 40 -8.53 -2.45 -0.34
N LEU A 41 -7.26 -2.62 0.09
CA LEU A 41 -6.11 -2.36 -0.78
C LEU A 41 -6.20 -3.20 -2.06
N GLY A 42 -6.72 -4.43 -1.97
CA GLY A 42 -6.96 -5.32 -3.12
C GLY A 42 -8.10 -4.89 -4.04
N ASP A 43 -8.90 -3.90 -3.64
CA ASP A 43 -10.03 -3.35 -4.41
C ASP A 43 -9.63 -2.12 -5.25
N LEU A 44 -8.33 -1.96 -5.54
CA LEU A 44 -7.78 -0.92 -6.41
C LEU A 44 -7.56 -1.47 -7.83
N PRO A 45 -8.56 -1.42 -8.73
CA PRO A 45 -8.52 -2.15 -10.01
C PRO A 45 -7.47 -1.62 -10.99
N ARG A 46 -6.98 -0.39 -10.80
CA ARG A 46 -6.03 0.28 -11.69
C ARG A 46 -4.65 0.50 -11.07
N LEU A 47 -4.38 -0.06 -9.89
CA LEU A 47 -3.11 0.16 -9.22
C LEU A 47 -1.98 -0.55 -9.96
N GLU A 48 -1.05 0.23 -10.49
CA GLU A 48 0.11 -0.25 -11.23
C GLU A 48 1.36 -0.28 -10.35
N THR A 49 1.46 0.64 -9.37
CA THR A 49 2.63 0.76 -8.49
C THR A 49 2.19 0.88 -7.03
N LEU A 50 2.73 0.01 -6.18
CA LEU A 50 2.60 0.08 -4.73
C LEU A 50 3.99 0.20 -4.10
N ARG A 51 4.27 1.32 -3.44
CA ARG A 51 5.48 1.52 -2.64
C ARG A 51 5.12 1.47 -1.16
N ALA A 52 5.61 0.45 -0.48
CA ALA A 52 5.39 0.21 0.94
C ALA A 52 6.71 -0.18 1.61
N ALA A 53 7.74 0.62 1.36
CA ALA A 53 9.02 0.46 2.02
C ALA A 53 8.93 0.82 3.51
N GLY A 54 9.53 0.02 4.38
CA GLY A 54 9.52 0.26 5.83
C GLY A 54 8.26 -0.18 6.57
N LEU A 55 7.44 -1.08 6.01
CA LEU A 55 6.34 -1.69 6.76
C LEU A 55 6.87 -2.49 7.96
N SER A 56 6.22 -2.35 9.11
CA SER A 56 6.46 -3.18 10.31
C SER A 56 5.52 -4.40 10.40
N CYS A 57 4.59 -4.54 9.44
CA CYS A 57 3.61 -5.62 9.37
C CYS A 57 3.73 -6.42 8.06
N ALA A 58 3.15 -7.61 8.04
CA ALA A 58 2.95 -8.41 6.84
C ALA A 58 1.98 -7.71 5.86
N LEU A 59 2.19 -7.98 4.57
CA LEU A 59 1.21 -7.61 3.55
C LEU A 59 -0.05 -8.48 3.68
N PRO A 60 -1.25 -7.91 3.51
CA PRO A 60 -2.49 -8.67 3.46
C PRO A 60 -2.57 -9.49 2.17
N ASP A 61 -3.27 -10.64 2.20
CA ASP A 61 -3.58 -11.47 1.02
C ASP A 61 -4.26 -10.67 -0.10
N ALA A 62 -4.94 -9.57 0.25
CA ALA A 62 -5.50 -8.62 -0.68
C ALA A 62 -4.51 -8.07 -1.72
N VAL A 63 -3.20 -8.00 -1.41
CA VAL A 63 -2.18 -7.58 -2.38
C VAL A 63 -2.11 -8.56 -3.56
N ALA A 64 -2.40 -9.85 -3.35
CA ALA A 64 -2.47 -10.84 -4.42
C ALA A 64 -3.66 -10.60 -5.38
N ARG A 65 -4.67 -9.81 -4.97
CA ARG A 65 -5.83 -9.44 -5.81
C ARG A 65 -5.53 -8.29 -6.77
N LEU A 66 -4.41 -7.58 -6.58
CA LEU A 66 -3.99 -6.45 -7.43
C LEU A 66 -3.49 -6.94 -8.79
N SER A 67 -4.43 -7.28 -9.67
CA SER A 67 -4.15 -7.90 -10.97
C SER A 67 -3.44 -6.97 -11.96
N THR A 68 -3.46 -5.66 -11.70
CA THR A 68 -2.82 -4.63 -12.54
C THR A 68 -1.45 -4.18 -12.01
N LEU A 69 -1.03 -4.71 -10.85
CA LEU A 69 0.22 -4.33 -10.21
C LEU A 69 1.42 -4.75 -11.07
N ARG A 70 2.31 -3.81 -11.32
CA ARG A 70 3.55 -3.98 -12.10
C ARG A 70 4.79 -3.78 -11.26
N GLU A 71 4.71 -2.86 -10.30
CA GLU A 71 5.78 -2.53 -9.38
C GLU A 71 5.29 -2.65 -7.94
N LEU A 72 5.98 -3.49 -7.17
CA LEU A 72 5.78 -3.66 -5.74
C LEU A 72 7.11 -3.44 -5.04
N ASP A 73 7.24 -2.30 -4.36
CA ASP A 73 8.42 -1.97 -3.57
C ASP A 73 8.12 -2.22 -2.08
N LEU A 74 8.82 -3.21 -1.53
CA LEU A 74 8.81 -3.57 -0.11
C LEU A 74 10.21 -3.44 0.49
N SER A 75 11.05 -2.60 -0.10
CA SER A 75 12.42 -2.44 0.38
C SER A 75 12.41 -2.00 1.84
N ASN A 76 13.42 -2.43 2.60
CA ASN A 76 13.56 -2.06 4.01
C ASN A 76 12.44 -2.58 4.93
N LEU A 77 11.95 -3.81 4.72
CA LEU A 77 11.25 -4.54 5.77
C LEU A 77 12.25 -4.73 6.92
N GLN A 78 12.06 -4.03 8.04
CA GLN A 78 12.76 -4.41 9.26
C GLN A 78 12.11 -5.71 9.73
N PRO A 79 12.79 -6.87 9.69
CA PRO A 79 12.30 -8.01 10.45
C PRO A 79 12.22 -7.52 11.89
N GLY A 80 11.02 -7.58 12.47
CA GLY A 80 10.84 -7.25 13.89
C GLY A 80 11.89 -8.02 14.71
N GLU A 81 12.59 -7.30 15.57
CA GLU A 81 13.43 -7.90 16.63
C GLU A 81 12.60 -8.86 17.49
#